data_AF-A0A8H3TNK6-F1
#
_entry.id   AF-A0A8H3TNK6-F1
#
_cell.length_a   1.000
_cell.length_b   1.000
_cell.length_c   1.000
_cell.angle_alpha   90.00
_cell.angle_beta   90.00
_cell.angle_gamma   90.00
#
_symmetry.space_group_name_H-M   'P 1'
#
loop_
_entity.id
_entity.type
_entity.pdbx_description
1 polymer ?
#
loop_
_entity_poly.entity_id
_entity_poly.type
_entity_poly.pdbx_seq_one_letter_code
_entity_poly.pdbx_strand_id
1 'polypeptide(L)'
;MSSAPELDIVDIDQYITVFNIPFSRFGILPIGNRSTSVKLKDDQLLVVVSSPCDEPTKAKLAQLGKVSYLIAPDLEHTMRISDWYAQYPDAKCIGPAGVAQKKPDIKWEGVMGEGGESKVYGFEDEIKLQYFPGHTNKEVAVLHIPSRTLIQADLIFNLPCTEQYAKAHSSGKAFFPLSIFQSKAVAGHPFVPNLTSKDKVAMARDVAVVNGWDFDRMIPCHGNVIHTGAKELWLKAFSFLLPK
;
A
#
# COMPACT_ATOMS: atom_id res chain seq x y z
N MET A 1 9.82 1.58 -31.93
CA MET A 1 10.60 0.79 -30.96
C MET A 1 9.83 0.83 -29.66
N SER A 2 9.32 -0.31 -29.18
CA SER A 2 8.64 -0.36 -27.87
C SER A 2 9.67 0.00 -26.81
N SER A 3 9.48 1.08 -26.07
CA SER A 3 10.28 1.35 -24.87
C SER A 3 10.18 0.14 -23.95
N ALA A 4 11.27 -0.23 -23.28
CA ALA A 4 11.23 -1.25 -22.25
C ALA A 4 10.19 -0.85 -21.19
N PRO A 5 9.47 -1.80 -20.56
CA PRO A 5 8.54 -1.46 -19.49
C PRO A 5 9.32 -0.77 -18.35
N GLU A 6 8.85 0.40 -17.90
CA GLU A 6 9.43 1.15 -16.77
C GLU A 6 9.19 0.46 -15.41
N LEU A 7 8.66 -0.77 -15.44
CA LEU A 7 8.45 -1.63 -14.28
C LEU A 7 9.78 -2.11 -13.71
N ASP A 8 9.97 -1.83 -12.42
CA ASP A 8 11.06 -2.36 -11.62
C ASP A 8 10.53 -3.38 -10.60
N ILE A 9 11.01 -4.62 -10.68
CA ILE A 9 10.61 -5.71 -9.80
C ILE A 9 11.78 -5.97 -8.86
N VAL A 10 11.53 -5.83 -7.56
CA VAL A 10 12.58 -5.99 -6.54
C VAL A 10 12.10 -6.95 -5.47
N ASP A 11 12.87 -8.02 -5.26
CA ASP A 11 12.73 -8.86 -4.07
C ASP A 11 13.38 -8.13 -2.89
N ILE A 12 12.58 -7.66 -1.95
CA ILE A 12 13.06 -6.97 -0.74
C ILE A 12 13.69 -7.98 0.22
N ASP A 13 13.05 -9.14 0.36
CA ASP A 13 13.55 -10.30 1.09
C ASP A 13 12.84 -11.57 0.59
N GLN A 14 12.97 -12.67 1.34
CA GLN A 14 12.35 -13.95 1.01
C GLN A 14 10.81 -13.97 1.05
N TYR A 15 10.18 -12.99 1.68
CA TYR A 15 8.72 -12.87 1.79
C TYR A 15 8.16 -11.82 0.84
N ILE A 16 8.87 -10.72 0.63
CA ILE A 16 8.30 -9.52 0.01
C ILE A 16 8.94 -9.22 -1.33
N THR A 17 8.09 -9.08 -2.35
CA THR A 17 8.46 -8.56 -3.67
C THR A 17 7.61 -7.32 -3.97
N VAL A 18 8.25 -6.27 -4.49
CA VAL A 18 7.58 -5.01 -4.86
C VAL A 18 7.61 -4.79 -6.38
N PHE A 19 6.54 -4.19 -6.89
CA PHE A 19 6.34 -3.91 -8.32
C PHE A 19 6.24 -2.39 -8.52
N ASN A 20 7.39 -1.78 -8.74
CA ASN A 20 7.59 -0.35 -8.84
C ASN A 20 7.31 0.16 -10.24
N ILE A 21 6.52 1.22 -10.34
CA ILE A 21 6.34 1.95 -11.60
C ILE A 21 6.41 3.47 -11.35
N PRO A 22 6.87 4.25 -12.33
CA PRO A 22 6.76 5.69 -12.25
C PRO A 22 5.29 6.10 -12.30
N PHE A 23 4.92 7.11 -11.51
CA PHE A 23 3.58 7.68 -11.52
C PHE A 23 3.58 9.12 -11.03
N SER A 24 3.01 9.99 -11.86
CA SER A 24 2.86 11.41 -11.56
C SER A 24 1.40 11.76 -11.32
N ARG A 25 1.07 12.22 -10.12
CA ARG A 25 -0.27 12.73 -9.80
C ARG A 25 -0.55 13.97 -10.64
N PHE A 26 -1.70 13.99 -11.29
CA PHE A 26 -2.11 15.03 -12.26
C PHE A 26 -1.10 15.24 -13.41
N GLY A 27 -0.24 14.26 -13.69
CA GLY A 27 0.80 14.35 -14.72
C GLY A 27 2.00 15.23 -14.35
N ILE A 28 2.02 15.87 -13.17
CA ILE A 28 3.06 16.86 -12.81
C ILE A 28 3.81 16.55 -11.52
N LEU A 29 3.17 15.90 -10.54
CA LEU A 29 3.77 15.65 -9.24
C LEU A 29 4.22 14.19 -9.16
N PRO A 30 5.53 13.88 -9.30
CA PRO A 30 6.01 12.51 -9.18
C PRO A 30 5.83 12.02 -7.74
N ILE A 31 5.00 11.00 -7.58
CA ILE A 31 4.78 10.31 -6.29
C ILE A 31 5.12 8.81 -6.36
N GLY A 32 5.32 8.29 -7.58
CA GLY A 32 5.60 6.88 -7.84
C GLY A 32 4.39 6.01 -7.54
N ASN A 33 4.42 4.74 -7.94
CA ASN A 33 3.37 3.80 -7.56
C ASN A 33 3.92 2.38 -7.38
N ARG A 34 3.33 1.60 -6.48
CA ARG A 34 3.86 0.27 -6.12
C ARG A 34 2.77 -0.66 -5.62
N SER A 35 2.64 -1.83 -6.27
CA SER A 35 2.00 -2.99 -5.64
C SER A 35 3.03 -3.78 -4.83
N THR A 36 2.59 -4.44 -3.77
CA THR A 36 3.45 -5.25 -2.90
C THR A 36 2.87 -6.65 -2.77
N SER A 37 3.65 -7.66 -3.16
CA SER A 37 3.33 -9.06 -2.93
C SER A 37 4.02 -9.55 -1.65
N VAL A 38 3.29 -10.32 -0.87
CA VAL A 38 3.75 -10.98 0.35
C VAL A 38 3.51 -12.47 0.19
N LYS A 39 4.59 -13.25 0.32
CA LYS A 39 4.55 -14.71 0.37
C LYS A 39 4.18 -15.15 1.79
N LEU A 40 3.12 -15.94 1.88
CA LEU A 40 2.58 -16.56 3.09
C LEU A 40 2.90 -18.06 3.09
N LYS A 41 2.42 -18.78 4.11
CA LYS A 41 2.46 -20.24 4.15
C LYS A 41 1.77 -20.89 2.94
N ASP A 42 2.11 -22.15 2.69
CA ASP A 42 1.55 -22.97 1.61
C ASP A 42 1.67 -22.34 0.21
N ASP A 43 2.76 -21.59 -0.02
CA ASP A 43 3.05 -20.85 -1.25
C ASP A 43 1.92 -19.89 -1.68
N GLN A 44 1.10 -19.41 -0.74
CA GLN A 44 0.06 -18.41 -1.01
C GLN A 44 0.67 -17.02 -1.10
N LEU A 45 0.13 -16.18 -1.98
CA LEU A 45 0.49 -14.77 -2.08
C LEU A 45 -0.71 -13.90 -1.69
N LEU A 46 -0.43 -12.90 -0.85
CA LEU A 46 -1.28 -11.73 -0.66
C LEU A 46 -0.66 -10.56 -1.43
N VAL A 47 -1.47 -9.85 -2.21
CA VAL A 47 -1.01 -8.66 -2.93
C VAL A 47 -1.79 -7.43 -2.47
N VAL A 48 -1.08 -6.42 -2.00
CA VAL A 48 -1.61 -5.07 -1.85
C VAL A 48 -1.51 -4.37 -3.21
N VAL A 49 -2.67 -4.14 -3.84
CA VAL A 49 -2.78 -3.77 -5.25
C VAL A 49 -2.80 -2.26 -5.43
N SER A 50 -1.96 -1.78 -6.35
CA SER A 50 -1.89 -0.36 -6.70
C SER A 50 -1.40 -0.10 -8.13
N SER A 51 -0.46 -0.89 -8.62
CA SER A 51 0.09 -0.87 -9.99
C SER A 51 -0.60 -1.91 -10.91
N PRO A 52 -0.42 -1.84 -12.25
CA PRO A 52 -0.96 -2.82 -13.20
C PRO A 52 -0.46 -4.25 -13.00
N CYS A 53 -1.27 -5.22 -13.42
CA CYS A 53 -0.90 -6.65 -13.44
C CYS A 53 -0.42 -7.09 -14.84
N ASP A 54 0.65 -6.47 -15.33
CA ASP A 54 1.19 -6.74 -16.67
C ASP A 54 1.92 -8.09 -16.75
N GLU A 55 2.25 -8.55 -17.97
CA GLU A 55 2.91 -9.86 -18.18
C GLU A 55 4.17 -10.08 -17.33
N PRO A 56 5.12 -9.13 -17.17
CA PRO A 56 6.28 -9.36 -16.31
C PRO A 56 5.91 -9.51 -14.82
N THR A 57 4.89 -8.78 -14.36
CA THR A 57 4.34 -8.92 -13.01
C THR A 57 3.77 -10.32 -12.82
N LYS A 58 2.96 -10.81 -13.75
CA LYS A 58 2.40 -12.17 -13.71
C LYS A 58 3.48 -13.24 -13.74
N ALA A 59 4.47 -13.09 -14.62
CA ALA A 59 5.59 -14.02 -14.73
C ALA A 59 6.37 -14.12 -13.41
N LYS A 60 6.60 -12.99 -12.73
CA LYS A 60 7.23 -13.00 -11.41
C LYS A 60 6.33 -13.67 -10.36
N LEU A 61 5.05 -13.31 -10.29
CA LEU A 61 4.12 -13.90 -9.31
C LEU A 61 4.02 -15.43 -9.46
N ALA A 62 3.98 -15.93 -10.69
CA ALA A 62 3.96 -17.37 -10.98
C ALA A 62 5.21 -18.12 -10.44
N GLN A 63 6.35 -17.43 -10.29
CA GLN A 63 7.54 -17.98 -9.65
C GLN A 63 7.49 -17.93 -8.12
N LEU A 64 6.74 -16.98 -7.56
CA LEU A 64 6.67 -16.75 -6.11
C LEU A 64 5.66 -17.67 -5.42
N GLY A 65 4.52 -17.93 -6.06
CA GLY A 65 3.44 -18.74 -5.50
C GLY A 65 2.06 -18.47 -6.14
N LYS A 66 1.00 -18.92 -5.48
CA LYS A 66 -0.39 -18.76 -5.91
C LYS A 66 -0.98 -17.47 -5.33
N VAL A 67 -1.33 -16.51 -6.19
CA VAL A 67 -2.11 -15.32 -5.79
C VAL A 67 -3.46 -15.75 -5.21
N SER A 68 -3.59 -15.60 -3.90
CA SER A 68 -4.72 -16.11 -3.11
C SER A 68 -5.53 -14.98 -2.48
N TYR A 69 -4.92 -13.81 -2.27
CA TYR A 69 -5.59 -12.63 -1.71
C TYR A 69 -5.20 -11.37 -2.48
N LEU A 70 -6.18 -10.52 -2.74
CA LEU A 70 -6.00 -9.20 -3.32
C LEU A 70 -6.58 -8.15 -2.38
N ILE A 71 -5.74 -7.25 -1.88
CA ILE A 71 -6.16 -6.13 -1.04
C ILE A 71 -6.23 -4.88 -1.89
N ALA A 72 -7.42 -4.25 -1.97
CA ALA A 72 -7.54 -2.86 -2.37
C ALA A 72 -7.25 -2.01 -1.12
N PRO A 73 -6.11 -1.30 -1.05
CA PRO A 73 -5.68 -0.68 0.19
C PRO A 73 -6.54 0.53 0.56
N ASP A 74 -7.09 1.26 -0.41
CA ASP A 74 -8.07 2.32 -0.14
C ASP A 74 -9.03 2.49 -1.34
N LEU A 75 -9.93 3.48 -1.28
CA LEU A 75 -10.84 3.75 -2.39
C LEU A 75 -10.17 4.37 -3.63
N GLU A 76 -9.03 5.04 -3.50
CA GLU A 76 -8.32 5.66 -4.62
C GLU A 76 -7.52 4.63 -5.43
N HIS A 77 -6.91 3.65 -4.76
CA HIS A 77 -6.14 2.55 -5.33
C HIS A 77 -7.01 1.44 -5.95
N THR A 78 -8.32 1.62 -6.00
CA THR A 78 -9.23 0.72 -6.75
C THR A 78 -9.04 0.79 -8.27
N MET A 79 -8.25 1.72 -8.81
CA MET A 79 -8.08 1.87 -10.27
C MET A 79 -7.60 0.57 -10.94
N ARG A 80 -6.70 -0.18 -10.29
CA ARG A 80 -6.08 -1.38 -10.87
C ARG A 80 -6.64 -2.70 -10.38
N ILE A 81 -7.46 -2.71 -9.32
CA ILE A 81 -7.94 -3.96 -8.72
C ILE A 81 -8.77 -4.83 -9.70
N SER A 82 -9.49 -4.21 -10.63
CA SER A 82 -10.21 -4.92 -11.70
C SER A 82 -9.27 -5.71 -12.62
N ASP A 83 -8.13 -5.12 -12.99
CA ASP A 83 -7.12 -5.77 -13.84
C ASP A 83 -6.56 -7.00 -13.13
N TRP A 84 -6.27 -6.89 -11.84
CA TRP A 84 -5.79 -8.00 -11.01
C TRP A 84 -6.83 -9.11 -10.83
N TYR A 85 -8.08 -8.75 -10.54
CA TYR A 85 -9.16 -9.73 -10.36
C TYR A 85 -9.45 -10.50 -11.65
N ALA A 86 -9.35 -9.86 -12.82
CA ALA A 86 -9.50 -10.55 -14.10
C ALA A 86 -8.42 -11.63 -14.34
N GLN A 87 -7.19 -11.43 -13.83
CA GLN A 87 -6.11 -12.40 -13.94
C GLN A 87 -6.18 -13.48 -12.85
N TYR A 88 -6.73 -13.16 -11.68
CA TYR A 88 -6.82 -14.05 -10.52
C TYR A 88 -8.25 -14.07 -9.94
N PRO A 89 -9.24 -14.59 -10.67
CA PRO A 89 -10.65 -14.52 -10.26
C PRO A 89 -10.96 -15.37 -9.01
N ASP A 90 -10.11 -16.34 -8.70
CA ASP A 90 -10.23 -17.18 -7.50
C ASP A 90 -9.62 -16.55 -6.24
N ALA A 91 -8.90 -15.42 -6.37
CA ALA A 91 -8.31 -14.74 -5.23
C ALA A 91 -9.40 -14.06 -4.40
N LYS A 92 -9.28 -14.16 -3.07
CA LYS A 92 -10.17 -13.47 -2.14
C LYS A 92 -9.88 -11.97 -2.15
N CYS A 93 -10.81 -11.18 -2.67
CA CYS A 93 -10.69 -9.72 -2.68
C CYS A 93 -11.16 -9.11 -1.36
N ILE A 94 -10.34 -8.25 -0.77
CA ILE A 94 -10.65 -7.51 0.46
C ILE A 94 -10.38 -6.02 0.25
N GLY A 95 -11.28 -5.15 0.72
CA GLY A 95 -11.12 -3.70 0.57
C GLY A 95 -11.93 -2.90 1.57
N PRO A 96 -11.88 -1.57 1.52
CA PRO A 96 -12.59 -0.69 2.46
C PRO A 96 -14.08 -0.51 2.10
N ALA A 97 -14.87 -0.02 3.06
CA ALA A 97 -16.27 0.34 2.84
C ALA A 97 -16.39 1.38 1.72
N GLY A 98 -17.30 1.16 0.77
CA GLY A 98 -17.34 1.93 -0.48
C GLY A 98 -16.80 1.17 -1.70
N VAL A 99 -15.99 0.12 -1.48
CA VAL A 99 -15.29 -0.55 -2.58
C VAL A 99 -16.23 -1.35 -3.48
N ALA A 100 -17.23 -2.02 -2.90
CA ALA A 100 -18.21 -2.79 -3.63
C ALA A 100 -19.10 -1.91 -4.52
N GLN A 101 -19.45 -0.69 -4.08
CA GLN A 101 -20.17 0.27 -4.93
C GLN A 101 -19.28 0.78 -6.07
N LYS A 102 -17.99 1.02 -5.81
CA LYS A 102 -17.05 1.53 -6.83
C LYS A 102 -16.64 0.47 -7.86
N LYS A 103 -16.62 -0.80 -7.44
CA LYS A 103 -16.21 -1.97 -8.23
C LYS A 103 -17.20 -3.13 -8.04
N PRO A 104 -18.41 -3.02 -8.61
CA PRO A 104 -19.48 -4.00 -8.42
C PRO A 104 -19.20 -5.36 -9.09
N ASP A 105 -18.32 -5.39 -10.09
CA ASP A 105 -17.99 -6.61 -10.85
C ASP A 105 -17.03 -7.56 -10.11
N ILE A 106 -16.50 -7.14 -8.96
CA ILE A 106 -15.56 -7.92 -8.15
C ILE A 106 -16.32 -8.63 -7.04
N LYS A 107 -16.06 -9.93 -6.87
CA LYS A 107 -16.53 -10.69 -5.71
C LYS A 107 -15.67 -10.34 -4.49
N TRP A 108 -16.16 -9.43 -3.66
CA TRP A 108 -15.52 -9.06 -2.40
C TRP A 108 -15.76 -10.12 -1.33
N GLU A 109 -14.69 -10.82 -0.95
CA GLU A 109 -14.71 -11.73 0.20
C GLU A 109 -14.80 -10.94 1.51
N GLY A 110 -14.20 -9.75 1.57
CA GLY A 110 -14.18 -8.90 2.75
C GLY A 110 -14.34 -7.42 2.43
N VAL A 111 -15.25 -6.73 3.13
CA VAL A 111 -15.36 -5.27 3.07
C VAL A 111 -15.21 -4.70 4.47
N MET A 112 -14.07 -4.05 4.72
CA MET A 112 -13.75 -3.44 6.01
C MET A 112 -14.65 -2.22 6.26
N GLY A 113 -15.31 -2.17 7.41
CA GLY A 113 -16.34 -1.20 7.77
C GLY A 113 -17.75 -1.67 7.44
N GLU A 114 -17.87 -2.83 6.79
CA GLU A 114 -19.13 -3.50 6.43
C GLU A 114 -19.11 -4.98 6.89
N GLY A 115 -18.42 -5.26 8.01
CA GLY A 115 -18.34 -6.57 8.65
C GLY A 115 -17.16 -7.46 8.19
N GLY A 116 -16.33 -6.98 7.26
CA GLY A 116 -15.12 -7.68 6.82
C GLY A 116 -14.10 -7.91 7.94
N GLU A 117 -14.06 -7.05 8.96
CA GLU A 117 -13.18 -7.20 10.12
C GLU A 117 -13.48 -8.43 10.96
N SER A 118 -14.71 -8.94 10.92
CA SER A 118 -15.16 -10.08 11.73
C SER A 118 -14.95 -11.43 11.04
N LYS A 119 -14.46 -11.43 9.80
CA LYS A 119 -14.22 -12.65 9.03
C LYS A 119 -12.85 -13.23 9.31
N VAL A 120 -12.72 -14.54 9.07
CA VAL A 120 -11.44 -15.27 9.05
C VAL A 120 -11.16 -15.68 7.61
N TYR A 121 -10.07 -15.17 7.05
CA TYR A 121 -9.69 -15.34 5.66
C TYR A 121 -8.69 -16.49 5.45
N GLY A 122 -7.97 -16.90 6.51
CA GLY A 122 -6.98 -17.98 6.52
C GLY A 122 -5.53 -17.51 6.63
N PHE A 123 -5.27 -16.19 6.64
CA PHE A 123 -3.94 -15.60 6.75
C PHE A 123 -3.64 -14.99 8.14
N GLU A 124 -4.57 -15.07 9.08
CA GLU A 124 -4.54 -14.29 10.34
C GLU A 124 -3.31 -14.58 11.22
N ASP A 125 -2.71 -15.77 11.08
CA ASP A 125 -1.46 -16.13 11.76
C ASP A 125 -0.25 -15.31 11.26
N GLU A 126 -0.31 -14.79 10.04
CA GLU A 126 0.80 -14.12 9.34
C GLU A 126 0.48 -12.66 9.01
N ILE A 127 -0.80 -12.29 8.93
CA ILE A 127 -1.28 -11.00 8.47
C ILE A 127 -2.24 -10.36 9.49
N LYS A 128 -2.00 -9.09 9.81
CA LYS A 128 -3.01 -8.24 10.48
C LYS A 128 -3.49 -7.17 9.52
N LEU A 129 -4.78 -6.86 9.60
CA LEU A 129 -5.39 -5.75 8.89
C LEU A 129 -5.89 -4.71 9.89
N GLN A 130 -5.74 -3.43 9.56
CA GLN A 130 -6.36 -2.32 10.30
C GLN A 130 -7.05 -1.40 9.32
N TYR A 131 -8.34 -1.17 9.57
CA TYR A 131 -9.15 -0.24 8.79
C TYR A 131 -9.12 1.16 9.40
N PHE A 132 -9.00 2.17 8.55
CA PHE A 132 -8.94 3.59 8.87
C PHE A 132 -10.15 4.30 8.22
N PRO A 133 -11.36 4.21 8.80
CA PRO A 133 -12.54 4.91 8.28
C PRO A 133 -12.40 6.44 8.32
N GLY A 134 -11.54 6.96 9.21
CA GLY A 134 -11.29 8.39 9.33
C GLY A 134 -10.32 8.96 8.28
N HIS A 135 -9.70 8.12 7.46
CA HIS A 135 -8.84 8.55 6.36
C HIS A 135 -9.69 9.02 5.16
N THR A 136 -9.23 10.04 4.43
CA THR A 136 -9.97 10.63 3.30
C THR A 136 -10.36 9.62 2.22
N ASN A 137 -9.55 8.58 2.01
CA ASN A 137 -9.81 7.51 1.05
C ASN A 137 -10.32 6.23 1.70
N LYS A 138 -10.46 6.17 3.03
CA LYS A 138 -10.71 4.97 3.83
C LYS A 138 -9.69 3.86 3.55
N GLU A 139 -8.73 3.67 4.45
CA GLU A 139 -7.56 2.83 4.16
C GLU A 139 -7.54 1.53 4.98
N VAL A 140 -6.95 0.48 4.41
CA VAL A 140 -6.66 -0.81 5.05
C VAL A 140 -5.15 -0.98 5.09
N ALA A 141 -4.55 -0.79 6.26
CA ALA A 141 -3.14 -1.10 6.49
C ALA A 141 -2.96 -2.60 6.73
N VAL A 142 -1.84 -3.15 6.24
CA VAL A 142 -1.51 -4.57 6.31
C VAL A 142 -0.19 -4.75 7.05
N LEU A 143 -0.15 -5.57 8.09
CA LEU A 143 1.10 -6.01 8.71
C LEU A 143 1.36 -7.44 8.31
N HIS A 144 2.53 -7.70 7.72
CA HIS A 144 3.09 -9.03 7.68
C HIS A 144 3.93 -9.28 8.94
N ILE A 145 3.45 -10.18 9.80
CA ILE A 145 4.00 -10.45 11.13
C ILE A 145 5.41 -11.05 11.02
N PRO A 146 5.67 -12.12 10.23
CA PRO A 146 6.99 -12.74 10.18
C PRO A 146 8.11 -11.79 9.74
N SER A 147 7.84 -10.92 8.76
CA SER A 147 8.85 -9.96 8.27
C SER A 147 8.79 -8.60 8.97
N ARG A 148 7.92 -8.42 9.98
CA ARG A 148 7.75 -7.16 10.73
C ARG A 148 7.56 -5.95 9.81
N THR A 149 6.78 -6.14 8.74
CA THR A 149 6.62 -5.13 7.67
C THR A 149 5.20 -4.60 7.63
N LEU A 150 5.06 -3.30 7.84
CA LEU A 150 3.83 -2.55 7.59
C LEU A 150 3.73 -2.17 6.12
N ILE A 151 2.62 -2.49 5.47
CA ILE A 151 2.29 -2.10 4.11
C ILE A 151 1.06 -1.21 4.17
N GLN A 152 1.14 -0.05 3.55
CA GLN A 152 0.06 0.93 3.54
C GLN A 152 0.09 1.73 2.25
N ALA A 153 -1.01 2.40 1.92
CA ALA A 153 -1.12 3.21 0.72
C ALA A 153 -0.80 4.67 1.00
N ASP A 154 -1.78 5.39 1.56
CA ASP A 154 -1.82 6.85 1.55
C ASP A 154 -1.77 7.46 2.96
N LEU A 155 -1.70 6.64 4.01
CA LEU A 155 -1.51 7.08 5.40
C LEU A 155 -0.21 7.86 5.55
N ILE A 156 0.88 7.38 4.96
CA ILE A 156 2.19 8.04 4.94
C ILE A 156 2.80 7.93 3.55
N PHE A 157 3.24 9.07 3.00
CA PHE A 157 4.10 9.06 1.82
C PHE A 157 5.57 9.11 2.29
N ASN A 158 6.47 8.51 1.51
CA ASN A 158 7.91 8.63 1.75
C ASN A 158 8.65 9.12 0.52
N LEU A 159 8.31 10.34 0.08
CA LEU A 159 8.94 10.98 -1.06
C LEU A 159 10.38 11.42 -0.74
N PRO A 160 11.28 11.55 -1.73
CA PRO A 160 11.05 11.31 -3.16
C PRO A 160 10.86 9.82 -3.48
N CYS A 161 10.21 9.53 -4.60
CA CYS A 161 9.90 8.17 -5.07
C CYS A 161 11.02 7.60 -5.96
N THR A 162 12.28 7.73 -5.55
CA THR A 162 13.43 7.37 -6.39
C THR A 162 13.46 5.89 -6.78
N GLU A 163 13.08 4.98 -5.89
CA GLU A 163 12.98 3.55 -6.20
C GLU A 163 11.95 3.28 -7.30
N GLN A 164 10.84 3.99 -7.27
CA GLN A 164 9.74 3.79 -8.22
C GLN A 164 10.05 4.33 -9.62
N TYR A 165 11.10 5.14 -9.73
CA TYR A 165 11.62 5.70 -10.96
C TYR A 165 12.98 5.09 -11.35
N ALA A 166 13.46 4.04 -10.67
CA ALA A 166 14.81 3.50 -10.87
C ALA A 166 15.08 3.02 -12.30
N LYS A 167 14.04 2.54 -13.01
CA LYS A 167 14.09 2.13 -14.43
C LYS A 167 13.37 3.10 -15.37
N ALA A 168 12.89 4.23 -14.87
CA ALA A 168 12.15 5.21 -15.66
C ALA A 168 13.09 6.13 -16.44
N HIS A 169 12.60 6.69 -17.54
CA HIS A 169 13.31 7.74 -18.28
C HIS A 169 13.16 9.13 -17.64
N SER A 170 12.37 9.24 -16.58
CA SER A 170 12.07 10.48 -15.84
C SER A 170 12.50 10.37 -14.37
N SER A 171 12.43 11.48 -13.64
CA SER A 171 12.88 11.54 -12.24
C SER A 171 11.70 11.49 -11.26
N GLY A 172 11.88 10.75 -10.17
CA GLY A 172 11.01 10.81 -8.99
C GLY A 172 11.18 12.10 -8.16
N LYS A 173 12.09 13.01 -8.55
CA LYS A 173 12.28 14.32 -7.92
C LYS A 173 11.43 15.37 -8.65
N ALA A 174 10.68 16.14 -7.88
CA ALA A 174 9.88 17.24 -8.40
C ALA A 174 10.70 18.54 -8.50
N PHE A 175 10.37 19.37 -9.49
CA PHE A 175 10.93 20.72 -9.65
C PHE A 175 10.13 21.74 -8.82
N PHE A 176 10.68 22.94 -8.63
CA PHE A 176 9.98 24.02 -7.94
C PHE A 176 8.67 24.40 -8.67
N PRO A 177 7.54 24.60 -7.98
CA PRO A 177 7.34 24.61 -6.52
C PRO A 177 6.97 23.26 -5.88
N LEU A 178 6.80 22.19 -6.67
CA LEU A 178 6.35 20.87 -6.21
C LEU A 178 7.35 20.17 -5.27
N SER A 179 8.63 20.56 -5.30
CA SER A 179 9.64 20.09 -4.34
C SER A 179 9.32 20.42 -2.88
N ILE A 180 8.56 21.50 -2.62
CA ILE A 180 8.08 21.86 -1.28
C ILE A 180 7.07 20.84 -0.77
N PHE A 181 6.21 20.32 -1.66
CA PHE A 181 5.30 19.24 -1.28
C PHE A 181 6.09 17.97 -0.98
N GLN A 182 7.03 17.59 -1.85
CA GLN A 182 7.82 16.37 -1.65
C GLN A 182 8.60 16.39 -0.32
N SER A 183 9.20 17.52 0.07
CA SER A 183 9.92 17.63 1.35
C SER A 183 9.01 17.50 2.58
N LYS A 184 7.71 17.83 2.43
CA LYS A 184 6.70 17.66 3.48
C LYS A 184 5.99 16.30 3.44
N ALA A 185 6.20 15.54 2.37
CA ALA A 185 5.66 14.20 2.15
C ALA A 185 6.73 13.11 2.34
N VAL A 186 7.71 13.37 3.22
CA VAL A 186 8.67 12.40 3.73
C VAL A 186 8.07 11.64 4.91
N ALA A 187 8.47 10.39 5.12
CA ALA A 187 8.02 9.64 6.29
C ALA A 187 8.42 10.35 7.59
N GLY A 188 7.53 10.33 8.58
CA GLY A 188 7.71 11.05 9.85
C GLY A 188 7.28 12.52 9.84
N HIS A 189 7.03 13.12 8.68
CA HIS A 189 6.48 14.48 8.63
C HIS A 189 4.95 14.46 8.73
N PRO A 190 4.32 15.28 9.59
CA PRO A 190 2.88 15.18 9.87
C PRO A 190 1.98 15.77 8.78
N PHE A 191 2.53 16.42 7.76
CA PHE A 191 1.73 17.17 6.77
C PHE A 191 0.74 16.29 5.99
N VAL A 192 1.21 15.22 5.34
CA VAL A 192 0.32 14.30 4.60
C VAL A 192 -0.68 13.63 5.54
N PRO A 193 -0.25 12.96 6.63
CA PRO A 193 -1.17 12.35 7.59
C PRO A 193 -2.23 13.31 8.14
N ASN A 194 -1.84 14.54 8.49
CA ASN A 194 -2.77 15.55 9.02
C ASN A 194 -3.77 16.02 7.96
N LEU A 195 -3.32 16.20 6.71
CA LEU A 195 -4.17 16.59 5.59
C LEU A 195 -5.23 15.53 5.26
N THR A 196 -4.87 14.25 5.33
CA THR A 196 -5.72 13.13 4.93
C THR A 196 -6.57 12.54 6.06
N SER A 197 -6.23 12.81 7.33
CA SER A 197 -7.06 12.45 8.48
C SER A 197 -8.29 13.37 8.60
N LYS A 198 -9.47 12.89 8.18
CA LYS A 198 -10.73 13.66 8.21
C LYS A 198 -11.50 13.51 9.52
N ASP A 199 -11.55 12.30 10.07
CA ASP A 199 -12.04 12.05 11.42
C ASP A 199 -10.84 11.80 12.35
N LYS A 200 -10.48 12.80 13.13
CA LYS A 200 -9.30 12.75 14.01
C LYS A 200 -9.47 11.74 15.15
N VAL A 201 -10.70 11.50 15.61
CA VAL A 201 -10.97 10.57 16.72
C VAL A 201 -10.81 9.13 16.23
N ALA A 202 -11.43 8.80 15.10
CA ALA A 202 -11.26 7.49 14.47
C ALA A 202 -9.79 7.24 14.10
N MET A 203 -9.14 8.23 13.47
CA MET A 203 -7.73 8.13 13.12
C MET A 203 -6.84 7.92 14.35
N ALA A 204 -7.04 8.65 15.44
CA ALA A 204 -6.23 8.47 16.66
C ALA A 204 -6.35 7.04 17.23
N ARG A 205 -7.57 6.50 17.27
CA ARG A 205 -7.83 5.11 17.70
C ARG A 205 -7.07 4.12 16.81
N ASP A 206 -7.21 4.24 15.49
CA ASP A 206 -6.67 3.25 14.55
C ASP A 206 -5.15 3.36 14.41
N VAL A 207 -4.60 4.58 14.51
CA VAL A 207 -3.16 4.83 14.63
C VAL A 207 -2.60 4.17 15.88
N ALA A 208 -3.31 4.24 17.01
CA ALA A 208 -2.87 3.59 18.24
C ALA A 208 -2.86 2.05 18.11
N VAL A 209 -3.81 1.46 17.38
CA VAL A 209 -3.82 0.02 17.10
C VAL A 209 -2.59 -0.39 16.29
N VAL A 210 -2.31 0.28 15.16
CA VAL A 210 -1.10 -0.01 14.37
C VAL A 210 0.16 0.28 15.18
N ASN A 211 0.16 1.32 16.02
CA ASN A 211 1.25 1.59 16.93
C ASN A 211 1.40 0.50 18.03
N GLY A 212 0.42 -0.36 18.25
CA GLY A 212 0.57 -1.56 19.09
C GLY A 212 1.21 -2.74 18.37
N TRP A 213 1.32 -2.71 17.03
CA TRP A 213 1.91 -3.80 16.26
C TRP A 213 3.43 -3.81 16.27
N ASP A 214 4.02 -4.98 16.05
CA ASP A 214 5.47 -5.14 16.06
C ASP A 214 6.05 -5.07 14.64
N PHE A 215 6.44 -3.88 14.19
CA PHE A 215 7.00 -3.65 12.86
C PHE A 215 8.24 -2.75 12.92
N ASP A 216 9.17 -2.96 11.98
CA ASP A 216 10.37 -2.14 11.80
C ASP A 216 10.51 -1.58 10.38
N ARG A 217 9.91 -2.27 9.41
CA ARG A 217 9.86 -1.85 8.00
C ARG A 217 8.49 -1.27 7.64
N MET A 218 8.46 -0.28 6.74
CA MET A 218 7.23 0.22 6.13
C MET A 218 7.37 0.36 4.62
N ILE A 219 6.37 -0.14 3.88
CA ILE A 219 6.28 -0.08 2.42
C ILE A 219 5.02 0.74 2.05
N PRO A 220 5.17 2.02 1.67
CA PRO A 220 4.08 2.81 1.11
C PRO A 220 3.79 2.43 -0.35
N CYS A 221 2.57 2.67 -0.84
CA CYS A 221 2.29 2.70 -2.29
C CYS A 221 3.00 3.87 -2.98
N HIS A 222 3.25 4.98 -2.26
CA HIS A 222 3.89 6.19 -2.78
C HIS A 222 5.18 6.55 -2.01
N GLY A 223 6.31 6.52 -2.70
CA GLY A 223 7.63 6.80 -2.15
C GLY A 223 8.54 5.59 -2.00
N ASN A 224 9.70 5.86 -1.40
CA ASN A 224 10.73 4.86 -1.11
C ASN A 224 10.34 3.96 0.08
N VAL A 225 10.87 2.75 0.10
CA VAL A 225 10.69 1.83 1.23
C VAL A 225 11.44 2.37 2.44
N ILE A 226 10.80 2.32 3.61
CA ILE A 226 11.45 2.53 4.90
C ILE A 226 11.94 1.15 5.37
N HIS A 227 13.22 0.85 5.18
CA HIS A 227 13.76 -0.47 5.50
C HIS A 227 13.82 -0.81 6.99
N THR A 228 14.02 0.19 7.86
CA THR A 228 14.12 0.07 9.32
C THR A 228 13.69 1.38 9.99
N GLY A 229 13.38 1.36 11.29
CA GLY A 229 13.00 2.55 12.05
C GLY A 229 11.59 3.06 11.75
N ALA A 230 10.76 2.27 11.05
CA ALA A 230 9.43 2.68 10.65
C ALA A 230 8.52 3.03 11.84
N LYS A 231 8.75 2.41 12.99
CA LYS A 231 7.99 2.67 14.21
C LYS A 231 8.13 4.12 14.70
N GLU A 232 9.36 4.61 14.72
CA GLU A 232 9.65 5.99 15.12
C GLU A 232 9.05 6.99 14.11
N LEU A 233 9.15 6.69 12.82
CA LEU A 233 8.56 7.52 11.76
C LEU A 233 7.03 7.52 11.84
N TRP A 234 6.39 6.40 12.15
CA TRP A 234 4.94 6.31 12.38
C TRP A 234 4.51 7.25 13.52
N LEU A 235 5.19 7.19 14.66
CA LEU A 235 4.92 8.04 15.81
C LEU A 235 5.10 9.53 15.49
N LYS A 236 6.19 9.90 14.80
CA LYS A 236 6.44 11.29 14.38
C LYS A 236 5.35 11.78 13.43
N ALA A 237 5.01 10.98 12.43
CA ALA A 237 4.01 11.30 11.40
C ALA A 237 2.61 11.55 12.00
N PHE A 238 2.22 10.77 13.01
CA PHE A 238 0.91 10.89 13.67
C PHE A 238 0.92 11.59 15.03
N SER A 239 2.01 12.27 15.39
CA SER A 239 2.18 12.95 16.70
C SER A 239 1.09 13.98 17.01
N PHE A 240 0.39 14.50 16.01
CA PHE A 240 -0.74 15.42 16.18
C PHE A 240 -2.06 14.73 16.62
N LEU A 241 -2.12 13.40 16.58
CA LEU A 241 -3.24 12.57 17.02
C LEU A 241 -2.99 11.85 18.35
N LEU A 242 -1.72 11.64 18.68
CA LEU A 242 -1.33 10.91 19.88
C LEU A 242 -1.19 11.89 21.06
N PRO A 243 -1.58 11.49 22.28
CA PRO A 243 -1.31 12.30 23.47
C PRO A 243 0.20 12.53 23.60
N LYS A 244 0.56 13.75 24.00
CA LYS A 244 1.96 14.15 24.24
C LYS A 244 2.50 13.54 25.53
#